data_AF-A9EU49-F1
#
_entry.id   AF-A9EU49-F1
#
_cell.length_a   1.000
_cell.length_b   1.000
_cell.length_c   1.000
_cell.angle_alpha   90.00
_cell.angle_beta   90.00
_cell.angle_gamma   90.00
#
_symmetry.space_group_name_H-M   'P 1'
#
loop_
_entity.id
_entity.type
_entity.pdbx_description
1 polymer ?
#
loop_
_entity_poly.entity_id
_entity_poly.type
_entity_poly.pdbx_seq_one_letter_code
_entity_poly.pdbx_strand_id
1 'polypeptide(L)'
;MTCERSRSPERKVRREVLCDDVDRWGDDRRLWGGEAEPPGRARLCAAVRDAVETALTAKQREVVEAYFFDGLSQGEIARRLGVAQQVVQKRLFGAPRGGRVVGGAMLRLRQALEPAVAAAPARAAAAQATEAPARAAEAPARAAEAPAARAARVAR
;
A
#
# COMPACT_ATOMS: atom_id res chain seq x y z
N MET A 1 29.81 30.73 46.25
CA MET A 1 29.75 29.69 45.22
C MET A 1 28.79 30.14 44.13
N THR A 2 29.30 30.68 43.04
CA THR A 2 28.53 31.18 41.90
C THR A 2 28.78 30.24 40.72
N CYS A 3 27.76 29.49 40.30
CA CYS A 3 27.83 28.67 39.10
C CYS A 3 27.39 29.50 37.90
N GLU A 4 28.33 29.83 37.02
CA GLU A 4 28.08 30.41 35.70
C GLU A 4 27.44 29.35 34.78
N ARG A 5 26.24 29.66 34.26
CA ARG A 5 25.59 28.87 33.20
C ARG A 5 26.05 29.38 31.84
N SER A 6 26.99 28.66 31.23
CA SER A 6 27.39 28.85 29.85
C SER A 6 26.23 28.55 28.90
N ARG A 7 25.80 29.54 28.11
CA ARG A 7 24.84 29.37 27.02
C ARG A 7 25.59 28.91 25.77
N SER A 8 25.38 27.65 25.36
CA SER A 8 25.85 27.14 24.07
C SER A 8 25.04 27.74 22.92
N PRO A 9 25.66 28.09 21.78
CA PRO A 9 24.95 28.62 20.62
C PRO A 9 24.23 27.50 19.87
N GLU A 10 22.90 27.61 19.77
CA GLU A 10 22.04 26.72 18.98
C GLU A 10 22.41 26.81 17.50
N ARG A 11 23.07 25.76 17.01
CA ARG A 11 23.28 25.52 15.58
C ARG A 11 21.93 25.18 14.94
N LYS A 12 21.31 26.14 14.26
CA LYS A 12 20.10 25.91 13.46
C LYS A 12 20.43 24.94 12.32
N VAL A 13 20.09 23.67 12.51
CA VAL A 13 20.14 22.64 11.46
C VAL A 13 19.10 23.03 10.42
N ARG A 14 19.55 23.53 9.25
CA ARG A 14 18.70 23.71 8.08
C ARG A 14 18.19 22.34 7.68
N ARG A 15 16.89 22.12 7.89
CA ARG A 15 16.20 20.92 7.42
C ARG A 15 15.93 21.12 5.94
N GLU A 16 16.71 20.45 5.11
CA GLU A 16 16.43 20.37 3.67
C GLU A 16 15.12 19.57 3.52
N VAL A 17 14.08 20.23 3.04
CA VAL A 17 12.82 19.59 2.69
C VAL A 17 12.96 19.22 1.22
N LEU A 18 13.07 17.91 0.94
CA LEU A 18 12.83 17.40 -0.41
C LEU A 18 11.35 17.65 -0.72
N CYS A 19 11.05 18.79 -1.34
CA CYS A 19 9.81 18.94 -2.07
C CYS A 19 10.02 18.23 -3.40
N ASP A 20 9.68 16.94 -3.47
CA ASP A 20 9.43 16.31 -4.75
C ASP A 20 8.29 17.09 -5.41
N ASP A 21 8.57 17.63 -6.60
CA ASP A 21 7.67 18.46 -7.38
C ASP A 21 6.60 17.55 -8.02
N VAL A 22 5.71 17.02 -7.19
CA VAL A 22 4.67 16.04 -7.58
C VAL A 22 3.74 16.63 -8.65
N ASP A 23 3.60 17.96 -8.66
CA ASP A 23 2.81 18.72 -9.63
C ASP A 23 3.43 18.75 -11.04
N ARG A 24 4.72 18.37 -11.20
CA ARG A 24 5.36 18.23 -12.51
C ARG A 24 5.13 16.89 -13.19
N TRP A 25 4.51 15.91 -12.52
CA TRP A 25 4.14 14.67 -13.17
C TRP A 25 2.91 14.91 -14.06
N GLY A 26 3.16 15.22 -15.33
CA GLY A 26 2.13 15.35 -16.34
C GLY A 26 1.22 14.11 -16.43
N ASP A 27 -0.04 14.34 -16.79
CA ASP A 27 -1.09 13.33 -17.01
C ASP A 27 -0.66 12.19 -17.95
N ASP A 28 0.36 12.44 -18.77
CA ASP A 28 1.00 11.53 -19.72
C ASP A 28 1.49 10.24 -19.07
N ARG A 29 1.84 10.27 -17.78
CA ARG A 29 2.34 9.09 -17.05
C ARG A 29 1.25 8.08 -16.66
N ARG A 30 -0.04 8.37 -16.90
CA ARG A 30 -1.18 7.50 -16.53
C ARG A 30 -1.05 6.89 -15.13
N LEU A 31 -0.41 7.57 -14.17
CA LEU A 31 -0.29 7.07 -12.79
C LEU A 31 -1.69 6.91 -12.15
N TRP A 32 -2.68 7.64 -12.65
CA TRP A 32 -4.09 7.57 -12.29
C TRP A 32 -4.98 7.11 -13.46
N GLY A 33 -4.36 6.76 -14.59
CA GLY A 33 -5.05 6.47 -15.84
C GLY A 33 -5.52 5.04 -15.87
N GLY A 34 -6.76 4.81 -15.39
CA GLY A 34 -7.60 3.63 -15.63
C GLY A 34 -6.84 2.39 -16.10
N GLU A 35 -6.09 1.76 -15.20
CA GLU A 35 -5.62 0.40 -15.45
C GLU A 35 -6.83 -0.43 -15.87
N ALA A 36 -6.67 -1.21 -16.95
CA ALA A 36 -7.69 -2.15 -17.37
C ALA A 36 -8.08 -2.99 -16.14
N GLU A 37 -9.35 -2.87 -15.72
CA GLU A 37 -9.94 -3.59 -14.59
C GLU A 37 -9.42 -5.03 -14.62
N PRO A 38 -8.62 -5.46 -13.63
CA PRO A 38 -8.01 -6.78 -13.69
C PRO A 38 -9.13 -7.81 -13.82
N PRO A 39 -9.00 -8.77 -14.77
CA PRO A 39 -10.05 -9.74 -15.03
C PRO A 39 -10.39 -10.46 -13.71
N GLY A 40 -11.66 -10.39 -13.33
CA GLY A 40 -12.17 -10.97 -12.09
C GLY A 40 -12.39 -9.99 -10.93
N ARG A 41 -11.95 -8.72 -10.99
CA ARG A 41 -12.27 -7.74 -9.93
C ARG A 41 -13.77 -7.50 -9.80
N ALA A 42 -14.50 -7.29 -10.90
CA ALA A 42 -15.96 -7.21 -10.88
C ALA A 42 -16.64 -8.42 -10.23
N ARG A 43 -16.18 -9.65 -10.53
CA ARG A 43 -16.69 -10.89 -9.91
C ARG A 43 -16.38 -10.94 -8.42
N LEU A 44 -15.16 -10.59 -8.01
CA LEU A 44 -14.78 -10.53 -6.60
C LEU A 44 -15.60 -9.47 -5.85
N CYS A 45 -15.80 -8.29 -6.43
CA CYS A 45 -16.65 -7.25 -5.85
C CYS A 45 -18.11 -7.72 -5.68
N ALA A 46 -18.66 -8.43 -6.68
CA ALA A 46 -19.99 -9.03 -6.58
C ALA A 46 -20.04 -10.07 -5.46
N ALA A 47 -19.04 -10.95 -5.35
CA ALA A 47 -18.96 -11.94 -4.28
C ALA A 47 -18.83 -11.29 -2.88
N VAL A 48 -18.07 -10.20 -2.75
CA VAL A 48 -17.96 -9.44 -1.50
C VAL A 48 -19.31 -8.84 -1.10
N ARG A 49 -20.02 -8.23 -2.05
CA ARG A 49 -21.37 -7.67 -1.79
C ARG A 49 -22.33 -8.76 -1.32
N ASP A 50 -22.39 -9.86 -2.06
CA ASP A 50 -23.23 -11.02 -1.71
C ASP A 50 -22.88 -11.58 -0.32
N ALA A 51 -21.60 -11.74 -0.01
CA ALA A 51 -21.17 -12.22 1.31
C ALA A 51 -21.56 -11.29 2.47
N VAL A 52 -21.49 -9.97 2.27
CA VAL A 52 -21.94 -8.99 3.28
C VAL A 52 -23.46 -9.07 3.49
N GLU A 53 -24.20 -9.30 2.42
CA GLU A 53 -25.66 -9.40 2.43
C GLU A 53 -26.18 -10.75 2.98
N THR A 54 -25.45 -11.85 2.82
CA THR A 54 -25.98 -13.18 3.14
C THR A 54 -25.31 -13.85 4.34
N ALA A 55 -24.01 -13.62 4.57
CA ALA A 55 -23.25 -14.34 5.61
C ALA A 55 -23.28 -13.68 7.00
N LEU A 56 -23.64 -12.39 7.05
CA LEU A 56 -23.62 -11.59 8.27
C LEU A 56 -25.01 -11.45 8.90
N THR A 57 -25.05 -11.50 10.23
CA THR A 57 -26.24 -11.05 10.96
C THR A 57 -26.46 -9.56 10.77
N ALA A 58 -27.70 -9.07 10.90
CA ALA A 58 -28.03 -7.65 10.75
C ALA A 58 -27.12 -6.74 11.59
N LYS A 59 -26.89 -7.10 12.87
CA LYS A 59 -26.02 -6.35 13.78
C LYS A 59 -24.54 -6.36 13.41
N GLN A 60 -24.08 -7.40 12.70
CA GLN A 60 -22.70 -7.47 12.19
C GLN A 60 -22.56 -6.67 10.90
N ARG A 61 -23.54 -6.79 9.99
CA ARG A 61 -23.59 -6.03 8.75
C ARG A 61 -23.56 -4.54 9.02
N GLU A 62 -24.44 -4.05 9.90
CA GLU A 62 -24.51 -2.64 10.30
C GLU A 62 -23.14 -2.11 10.76
N VAL A 63 -22.39 -2.89 11.54
CA VAL A 63 -21.06 -2.50 12.02
C VAL A 63 -20.00 -2.56 10.89
N VAL A 64 -20.09 -3.55 9.99
CA VAL A 64 -19.19 -3.67 8.83
C VAL A 64 -19.40 -2.52 7.86
N GLU A 65 -20.66 -2.17 7.58
CA GLU A 65 -21.06 -1.06 6.73
C GLU A 65 -20.50 0.26 7.29
N ALA A 66 -20.78 0.54 8.56
CA ALA A 66 -20.28 1.74 9.21
C ALA A 66 -18.75 1.83 9.26
N TYR A 67 -18.04 0.70 9.42
CA TYR A 67 -16.59 0.70 9.53
C TYR A 67 -15.89 0.83 8.18
N PHE A 68 -16.28 0.03 7.18
CA PHE A 68 -15.57 -0.06 5.90
C PHE A 68 -16.14 0.87 4.81
N PHE A 69 -17.43 1.20 4.87
CA PHE A 69 -18.09 2.01 3.84
C PHE A 69 -18.27 3.46 4.30
N ASP A 70 -18.70 3.67 5.56
CA ASP A 70 -18.83 5.02 6.11
C ASP A 70 -17.50 5.55 6.70
N GLY A 71 -16.48 4.70 6.86
CA GLY A 71 -15.16 5.08 7.39
C GLY A 71 -15.17 5.46 8.87
N LEU A 72 -16.18 5.06 9.64
CA LEU A 72 -16.31 5.41 11.05
C LEU A 72 -15.36 4.59 11.93
N SER A 73 -14.78 5.24 12.94
CA SER A 73 -14.04 4.55 13.99
C SER A 73 -14.96 3.71 14.89
N GLN A 74 -14.41 2.70 15.58
CA GLN A 74 -15.21 1.86 16.48
C GLN A 74 -15.89 2.64 17.62
N GLY A 75 -15.28 3.75 18.06
CA GLY A 75 -15.86 4.64 19.06
C GLY A 75 -17.05 5.44 18.52
N GLU A 76 -16.99 5.89 17.26
CA GLU A 76 -18.11 6.57 16.60
C GLU A 76 -19.28 5.60 16.36
N ILE A 77 -18.97 4.39 15.89
CA ILE A 77 -19.97 3.32 15.72
C ILE A 77 -20.64 2.99 17.05
N ALA A 78 -19.87 2.87 18.12
CA ALA A 78 -20.38 2.62 19.47
C ALA A 78 -21.38 3.70 19.93
N ARG A 79 -21.03 4.98 19.73
CA ARG A 79 -21.92 6.11 20.04
C ARG A 79 -23.20 6.08 19.18
N ARG A 80 -23.06 5.86 17.87
CA ARG A 80 -24.18 5.78 16.92
C ARG A 80 -25.17 4.67 17.28
N LEU A 81 -24.66 3.52 17.72
CA LEU A 81 -25.48 2.33 18.03
C LEU A 81 -25.90 2.24 19.51
N GLY A 82 -25.48 3.17 20.38
CA GLY A 82 -25.79 3.12 21.81
C GLY A 82 -25.21 1.89 22.53
N VAL A 83 -24.05 1.39 22.08
CA VAL A 83 -23.38 0.21 22.68
C VAL A 83 -21.95 0.54 23.10
N ALA A 84 -21.36 -0.30 23.96
CA ALA A 84 -19.95 -0.16 24.29
C ALA A 84 -19.05 -0.47 23.08
N GLN A 85 -17.91 0.23 22.95
CA GLN A 85 -16.90 -0.02 21.91
C GLN A 85 -16.43 -1.49 21.88
N GLN A 86 -16.33 -2.14 23.04
CA GLN A 86 -16.00 -3.56 23.15
C GLN A 86 -17.01 -4.48 22.43
N VAL A 87 -18.28 -4.09 22.35
CA VAL A 87 -19.31 -4.82 21.60
C VAL A 87 -19.06 -4.69 20.10
N VAL A 88 -18.69 -3.49 19.63
CA VAL A 88 -18.33 -3.23 18.22
C VAL A 88 -17.11 -4.08 17.83
N GLN A 89 -16.07 -4.05 18.66
CA GLN A 89 -14.86 -4.86 18.46
C GLN A 89 -15.18 -6.35 18.36
N LYS A 90 -16.00 -6.90 19.28
CA LYS A 90 -16.43 -8.30 19.24
C LYS A 90 -17.29 -8.64 18.03
N ARG A 91 -18.12 -7.70 17.54
CA ARG A 91 -18.91 -7.91 16.32
C ARG A 91 -18.04 -7.96 15.08
N LEU A 92 -17.00 -7.12 14.98
CA LEU A 92 -16.05 -7.13 13.87
C LEU A 92 -15.12 -8.35 13.91
N PHE A 93 -14.42 -8.54 15.01
CA PHE A 93 -13.28 -9.45 15.10
C PHE A 93 -13.56 -10.72 15.90
N GLY A 94 -14.72 -10.84 16.53
CA GLY A 94 -15.06 -11.98 17.38
C GLY A 94 -14.54 -11.82 18.81
N ALA A 95 -14.72 -12.88 19.62
CA ALA A 95 -14.29 -12.91 21.01
C ALA A 95 -13.39 -14.13 21.26
N PRO A 96 -12.30 -13.98 22.04
CA PRO A 96 -11.48 -15.11 22.43
C PRO A 96 -12.25 -16.05 23.38
N ARG A 97 -12.21 -17.35 23.11
CA ARG A 97 -12.74 -18.44 23.94
C ARG A 97 -11.81 -19.64 23.85
N GLY A 98 -11.23 -20.06 24.99
CA GLY A 98 -10.36 -21.24 25.04
C GLY A 98 -9.19 -21.19 24.05
N GLY A 99 -8.57 -20.02 23.88
CA GLY A 99 -7.45 -19.82 22.94
C GLY A 99 -7.84 -19.66 21.46
N ARG A 100 -9.14 -19.70 21.12
CA ARG A 100 -9.62 -19.50 19.75
C ARG A 100 -10.51 -18.27 19.65
N VAL A 101 -10.45 -17.56 18.53
CA VAL A 101 -11.38 -16.47 18.25
C VAL A 101 -12.67 -17.05 17.69
N VAL A 102 -13.78 -16.79 18.37
CA VAL A 102 -15.10 -17.29 17.99
C VAL A 102 -15.98 -16.14 17.54
N GLY A 103 -16.64 -16.31 16.40
CA GLY A 103 -17.53 -15.33 15.81
C GLY A 103 -16.78 -14.19 15.12
N GLY A 104 -17.45 -13.04 15.01
CA GLY A 104 -16.93 -11.88 14.28
C GLY A 104 -17.34 -11.88 12.81
N ALA A 105 -17.60 -10.70 12.28
CA ALA A 105 -17.95 -10.51 10.89
C ALA A 105 -16.79 -10.88 9.97
N MET A 106 -15.55 -10.54 10.34
CA MET A 106 -14.38 -10.80 9.50
C MET A 106 -14.11 -12.29 9.30
N LEU A 107 -14.31 -13.12 10.34
CA LEU A 107 -14.16 -14.57 10.22
C LEU A 107 -15.23 -15.15 9.28
N ARG A 108 -16.48 -14.70 9.40
CA ARG A 108 -17.57 -15.16 8.53
C ARG A 108 -17.39 -14.74 7.08
N LEU A 109 -17.00 -13.48 6.84
CA LEU A 109 -16.71 -13.00 5.50
C LEU A 109 -15.56 -13.79 4.85
N ARG A 110 -14.51 -14.09 5.61
CA ARG A 110 -13.40 -14.92 5.11
C ARG A 110 -13.90 -16.30 4.65
N GLN A 111 -14.72 -16.95 5.46
CA GLN A 111 -15.28 -18.27 5.13
C GLN A 111 -16.20 -18.21 3.91
N ALA A 112 -17.07 -17.19 3.81
CA ALA A 112 -17.97 -17.01 2.68
C ALA A 112 -17.24 -16.70 1.37
N LEU A 113 -16.10 -16.00 1.44
CA LEU A 113 -15.34 -15.58 0.26
C LEU A 113 -14.28 -16.59 -0.19
N GLU A 114 -13.95 -17.60 0.63
CA GLU A 114 -12.96 -18.62 0.29
C GLU A 114 -13.18 -19.24 -1.11
N PRO A 115 -14.40 -19.65 -1.51
CA PRO A 115 -14.62 -20.24 -2.83
C PRO A 115 -14.43 -19.24 -3.97
N ALA A 116 -14.83 -17.98 -3.76
CA ALA A 116 -14.71 -16.92 -4.77
C ALA A 116 -13.25 -16.55 -5.03
N VAL A 117 -12.43 -16.56 -3.98
CA VAL A 117 -10.98 -16.31 -4.06
C VAL A 117 -10.26 -17.50 -4.70
N ALA A 118 -10.63 -18.74 -4.35
CA ALA A 118 -10.05 -19.94 -4.95
C ALA A 118 -10.36 -20.06 -6.45
N ALA A 119 -11.52 -19.56 -6.88
CA ALA A 119 -11.93 -19.57 -8.28
C ALA A 119 -11.47 -18.34 -9.08
N ALA A 120 -10.78 -17.38 -8.46
CA ALA A 120 -10.14 -16.30 -9.20
C ALA A 120 -8.88 -16.85 -9.86
N PRO A 121 -8.66 -16.64 -11.18
CA PRO A 121 -7.42 -17.07 -11.80
C PRO A 121 -6.27 -16.40 -11.06
N ALA A 122 -5.38 -17.22 -10.51
CA ALA A 122 -4.25 -16.77 -9.73
C ALA A 122 -3.55 -15.64 -10.51
N ARG A 123 -3.31 -14.50 -9.85
CA ARG A 123 -2.48 -13.38 -10.32
C ARG A 123 -1.06 -13.77 -10.80
N ALA A 124 -0.75 -15.07 -10.89
CA ALA A 124 0.57 -15.65 -11.09
C ALA A 124 1.00 -15.80 -12.56
N ALA A 125 0.11 -15.81 -13.57
CA ALA A 125 0.55 -16.01 -14.96
C ALA A 125 0.96 -14.71 -15.69
N ALA A 126 0.44 -13.55 -15.29
CA ALA A 126 0.64 -12.30 -16.05
C ALA A 126 1.84 -11.46 -15.58
N ALA A 127 2.26 -11.57 -14.31
CA ALA A 127 3.43 -10.82 -13.81
C ALA A 127 4.78 -11.48 -14.16
N GLN A 128 4.79 -12.78 -14.54
CA GLN A 128 6.03 -13.53 -14.83
C GLN A 128 6.52 -13.39 -16.29
N ALA A 129 5.76 -12.77 -17.19
CA ALA A 129 6.16 -12.60 -18.59
C ALA A 129 6.88 -11.27 -18.88
N THR A 130 6.86 -10.29 -17.96
CA THR A 130 7.38 -8.94 -18.19
C THR A 130 8.63 -8.58 -17.39
N GLU A 131 9.19 -9.49 -16.60
CA GLU A 131 10.36 -9.17 -15.75
C GLU A 131 11.51 -10.19 -15.89
N ALA A 132 12.12 -10.24 -17.08
CA ALA A 132 13.58 -10.31 -17.35
C ALA A 132 13.89 -10.93 -18.74
N PRO A 133 14.93 -10.48 -19.49
CA PRO A 133 16.03 -9.63 -19.06
C PRO A 133 16.27 -8.39 -19.94
N ALA A 134 16.09 -7.19 -19.37
CA ALA A 134 16.79 -5.98 -19.82
C ALA A 134 18.24 -5.96 -19.28
N ARG A 135 18.97 -7.08 -19.46
CA ARG A 135 20.41 -7.23 -19.16
C ARG A 135 21.17 -7.70 -20.41
N ALA A 136 20.81 -7.21 -21.59
CA ALA A 136 21.48 -7.57 -22.84
C ALA A 136 21.81 -6.38 -23.77
N ALA A 137 21.60 -5.14 -23.32
CA ALA A 137 21.85 -3.96 -24.16
C ALA A 137 22.53 -2.83 -23.38
N GLU A 138 23.72 -3.07 -22.83
CA GLU A 138 24.74 -2.01 -22.78
C GLU A 138 26.15 -2.61 -22.60
N ALA A 139 27.04 -2.20 -23.51
CA ALA A 139 28.45 -2.57 -23.74
C ALA A 139 28.72 -3.83 -24.61
N PRO A 140 29.64 -3.78 -25.60
CA PRO A 140 30.75 -2.83 -25.74
C PRO A 140 30.90 -2.18 -27.14
N ALA A 141 31.15 -0.87 -27.16
CA ALA A 141 31.64 -0.10 -28.31
C ALA A 141 32.32 1.14 -27.70
N ARG A 142 33.58 1.51 -27.92
CA ARG A 142 34.56 1.21 -28.95
C ARG A 142 35.96 1.49 -28.37
N ALA A 143 36.90 0.61 -28.69
CA ALA A 143 38.30 0.98 -28.81
C ALA A 143 38.49 1.96 -29.99
N ALA A 144 39.61 2.68 -29.95
CA ALA A 144 40.20 3.56 -30.97
C ALA A 144 39.70 5.02 -30.98
N GLU A 145 40.55 5.94 -30.51
CA GLU A 145 41.31 6.86 -31.38
C GLU A 145 42.26 7.75 -30.55
N ALA A 146 43.54 7.36 -30.51
CA ALA A 146 44.66 8.29 -30.61
C ALA A 146 44.87 8.53 -32.14
N PRO A 147 45.44 9.65 -32.66
CA PRO A 147 46.75 10.14 -32.21
C PRO A 147 47.05 11.65 -32.37
N ALA A 148 48.26 12.01 -31.91
CA ALA A 148 49.21 12.96 -32.50
C ALA A 148 49.00 14.48 -32.36
N ALA A 149 49.87 15.09 -31.54
CA ALA A 149 50.65 16.31 -31.82
C ALA A 149 51.48 16.64 -30.56
N ARG A 150 52.76 17.02 -30.58
CA ARG A 150 53.73 17.32 -31.63
C ARG A 150 55.09 17.48 -30.94
N ALA A 151 56.12 16.85 -31.51
CA ALA A 151 57.50 17.04 -31.13
C ALA A 151 58.04 18.40 -31.61
N ALA A 152 58.89 19.03 -30.81
CA ALA A 152 59.96 19.95 -31.23
C ALA A 152 61.10 19.81 -30.19
N ARG A 153 62.17 19.05 -30.46
CA ARG A 153 63.42 19.44 -31.15
C ARG A 153 64.22 20.46 -30.31
N VAL A 154 65.15 20.01 -29.47
CA VAL A 154 66.62 19.91 -29.71
C VAL A 154 67.26 21.23 -30.18
N ALA A 155 68.09 21.85 -29.32
CA ALA A 155 69.50 22.23 -29.55
C ALA A 155 69.94 23.41 -28.67
N ARG A 156 70.73 23.16 -27.62
CA ARG A 156 72.17 23.50 -27.50
C ARG A 156 72.66 23.25 -26.08
#